data_AF-A0A1Y2CPT0-F1
#
_entry.id   AF-A0A1Y2CPT0-F1
#
_cell.length_a   1.000
_cell.length_b   1.000
_cell.length_c   1.000
_cell.angle_alpha   90.00
_cell.angle_beta   90.00
_cell.angle_gamma   90.00
#
_symmetry.space_group_name_H-M   'P 1'
#
loop_
_entity.id
_entity.type
_entity.pdbx_description
1 polymer ?
#
loop_
_entity_poly.entity_id
_entity_poly.type
_entity_poly.pdbx_seq_one_letter_code
_entity_poly.pdbx_strand_id
1 'polypeptide(L)'
;MINVSSNHRFTRLPTSSAPASTRTQRRLNMMVLAALGIVLIATGSLVLLLAARKDSVDRTHPLIPGPYSDRIEARNAAVAAENGICSEIGVDILKKGGSSVDATIATALCLGVTNSFSSGIGGGGFMLVRNITGEYEFIDFRETAPAAAHTEMYKEDPKKAQVGGLSVGIPGELRGFEYAHKKYGKLPWKDLFAPAIDVAQDGWEVNAVMANRLEVSKEWIMADTEGFAKDFTGSDGNVLKEGDVCRRPRLAKTLRTLAENGASAFYEGPIADSLLKTIKKHGGIMTGDDFKSYKVKSSQPLVGYYHGRKVVTPGAPSSGAMLLSILNIIEGFDFKYRGNSSDTLHLLIEAYKFGAAQRGLLGDPVDPVYKNISAIQKTITHKDLAAKLRQGVDLAKTFDPPHYKPSFEAKEDHGTMHVSVLNAKDNTAVALTSTVNLIFGSQVMDPVTGIILNDEMDDFSIPGVPNAFGLAPSPYNFIHPGKRPLSSMVPTIIERNGIPEIVIGGSGGSMIPTCVLASILNMIDFDMSINDAIDMPRFHHQLFPNSIRVENAFNLPYSQDLEAKGHVIERLPPGQKFVGVSGIRRLENGLITAASDARKGGLAAGY
;
A
#
# COMPACT_ATOMS: atom_id res chain seq x y z
N MET A 1 46.46 55.32 -63.66
CA MET A 1 47.59 55.06 -64.58
C MET A 1 47.52 53.58 -64.95
N ILE A 2 47.04 53.24 -66.16
CA ILE A 2 47.87 52.91 -67.34
C ILE A 2 48.61 51.57 -67.07
N ASN A 3 48.49 50.47 -67.82
CA ASN A 3 48.29 50.31 -69.26
C ASN A 3 47.83 48.89 -69.65
N VAL A 4 47.28 48.82 -70.85
CA VAL A 4 46.88 47.67 -71.66
C VAL A 4 48.03 47.21 -72.57
N SER A 5 48.10 45.92 -72.91
CA SER A 5 48.65 45.33 -74.18
C SER A 5 48.94 43.83 -73.91
N SER A 6 48.43 42.78 -74.58
CA SER A 6 47.94 42.45 -75.94
C SER A 6 49.01 42.28 -77.03
N ASN A 7 49.09 41.03 -77.56
CA ASN A 7 49.59 40.52 -78.87
C ASN A 7 50.66 39.42 -78.73
N HIS A 8 50.75 38.34 -79.52
CA HIS A 8 50.01 37.85 -80.69
C HIS A 8 50.48 36.40 -81.04
N ARG A 9 49.55 35.58 -81.59
CA ARG A 9 49.61 34.58 -82.71
C ARG A 9 50.83 33.61 -82.83
N PHE A 10 50.69 32.31 -83.14
CA PHE A 10 50.22 31.75 -84.45
C PHE A 10 50.10 30.19 -84.44
N THR A 11 49.04 29.64 -85.09
CA THR A 11 48.90 28.35 -85.88
C THR A 11 49.21 26.97 -85.26
N ARG A 12 48.56 25.83 -85.57
CA ARG A 12 47.74 25.31 -86.71
C ARG A 12 46.93 24.06 -86.23
N LEU A 13 45.78 23.77 -86.86
CA LEU A 13 44.92 22.57 -86.68
C LEU A 13 45.45 21.32 -87.42
N PRO A 14 44.97 20.11 -87.06
CA PRO A 14 44.36 19.25 -88.07
C PRO A 14 43.04 18.56 -87.64
N THR A 15 42.28 18.22 -88.67
CA THR A 15 40.98 17.54 -88.76
C THR A 15 41.00 16.05 -88.38
N SER A 16 39.93 15.53 -87.78
CA SER A 16 39.50 14.12 -87.92
C SER A 16 38.01 13.94 -87.56
N SER A 17 37.34 13.19 -88.41
CA SER A 17 35.94 12.75 -88.46
C SER A 17 35.51 11.80 -87.32
N ALA A 18 34.20 11.82 -87.00
CA ALA A 18 33.45 10.98 -86.06
C ALA A 18 33.62 9.45 -86.34
N PRO A 19 33.56 8.53 -85.33
CA PRO A 19 32.31 8.22 -84.61
C PRO A 19 32.47 7.73 -83.14
N ALA A 20 31.33 7.38 -82.53
CA ALA A 20 31.17 6.60 -81.29
C ALA A 20 31.32 7.37 -79.95
N SER A 21 30.26 7.31 -79.13
CA SER A 21 30.16 7.94 -77.81
C SER A 21 31.36 7.59 -76.92
N THR A 22 32.12 8.62 -76.55
CA THR A 22 33.34 8.47 -75.76
C THR A 22 33.04 8.08 -74.31
N ARG A 23 34.04 7.47 -73.68
CA ARG A 23 34.06 6.96 -72.30
C ARG A 23 33.51 7.96 -71.27
N THR A 24 33.51 9.26 -71.55
CA THR A 24 32.96 10.33 -70.70
C THR A 24 31.44 10.37 -70.69
N GLN A 25 30.76 10.11 -71.82
CA GLN A 25 29.29 10.00 -71.87
C GLN A 25 28.81 8.76 -71.10
N ARG A 26 29.57 7.65 -71.21
CA ARG A 26 29.38 6.46 -70.37
C ARG A 26 29.64 6.73 -68.89
N ARG A 27 30.63 7.58 -68.55
CA ARG A 27 30.88 8.00 -67.17
C ARG A 27 29.78 8.91 -66.63
N LEU A 28 29.25 9.83 -67.43
CA LEU A 28 28.13 10.68 -67.05
C LEU A 28 26.86 9.84 -66.86
N ASN A 29 26.58 8.91 -67.76
CA ASN A 29 25.46 7.98 -67.63
C ASN A 29 25.64 7.02 -66.44
N MET A 30 26.86 6.55 -66.16
CA MET A 30 27.15 5.79 -64.93
C MET A 30 27.00 6.65 -63.68
N MET A 31 27.39 7.93 -63.70
CA MET A 31 27.21 8.83 -62.56
C MET A 31 25.73 9.15 -62.33
N VAL A 32 24.94 9.31 -63.39
CA VAL A 32 23.48 9.46 -63.30
C VAL A 32 22.82 8.17 -62.80
N LEU A 33 23.25 7.00 -63.26
CA LEU A 33 22.79 5.71 -62.76
C LEU A 33 23.23 5.45 -61.32
N ALA A 34 24.43 5.86 -60.93
CA ALA A 34 24.91 5.77 -59.56
C ALA A 34 24.17 6.75 -58.65
N ALA A 35 23.88 7.97 -59.11
CA ALA A 35 23.06 8.94 -58.38
C ALA A 35 21.61 8.44 -58.22
N LEU A 36 21.02 7.86 -59.26
CA LEU A 36 19.71 7.19 -59.19
C LEU A 36 19.74 5.99 -58.24
N GLY A 37 20.82 5.21 -58.24
CA GLY A 37 21.04 4.10 -57.31
C GLY A 37 21.16 4.56 -55.86
N ILE A 38 21.88 5.66 -55.59
CA ILE A 38 22.01 6.25 -54.25
C ILE A 38 20.67 6.83 -53.80
N VAL A 39 19.90 7.47 -54.68
CA VAL A 39 18.55 7.96 -54.37
C VAL A 39 17.61 6.78 -54.07
N LEU A 40 17.67 5.69 -54.86
CA LEU A 40 16.89 4.47 -54.62
C LEU A 40 17.25 3.79 -53.30
N ILE A 41 18.53 3.73 -52.94
CA ILE A 41 19.00 3.19 -51.65
C ILE A 41 18.59 4.11 -50.51
N ALA A 42 18.66 5.43 -50.67
CA ALA A 42 18.21 6.39 -49.65
C ALA A 42 16.70 6.35 -49.45
N THR A 43 15.90 6.24 -50.52
CA THR A 43 14.45 6.06 -50.43
C THR A 43 14.08 4.69 -49.88
N GLY A 44 14.82 3.63 -50.26
CA GLY A 44 14.63 2.28 -49.71
C GLY A 44 14.97 2.21 -48.22
N SER A 45 16.02 2.90 -47.79
CA SER A 45 16.41 3.02 -46.37
C SER A 45 15.42 3.86 -45.58
N LEU A 46 14.85 4.92 -46.18
CA LEU A 46 13.79 5.73 -45.56
C LEU A 46 12.47 4.96 -45.45
N VAL A 47 12.12 4.13 -46.44
CA VAL A 47 10.97 3.22 -46.38
C VAL A 47 11.19 2.09 -45.37
N LEU A 48 12.41 1.57 -45.21
CA LEU A 48 12.77 0.62 -44.15
C LEU A 48 12.79 1.26 -42.75
N LEU A 49 13.21 2.52 -42.63
CA LEU A 49 13.13 3.30 -41.39
C LEU A 49 11.68 3.70 -41.04
N LEU A 50 10.83 3.92 -42.06
CA LEU A 50 9.39 4.15 -41.88
C LEU A 50 8.62 2.84 -41.64
N ALA A 51 9.07 1.70 -42.18
CA ALA A 51 8.55 0.37 -41.86
C ALA A 51 9.02 -0.11 -40.47
N ALA A 52 10.23 0.26 -40.04
CA ALA A 52 10.69 0.08 -38.67
C ALA A 52 10.06 1.07 -37.67
N ARG A 53 9.43 2.16 -38.16
CA ARG A 53 8.63 3.11 -37.37
C ARG A 53 7.12 2.87 -37.45
N LYS A 54 6.64 1.89 -38.20
CA LYS A 54 5.23 1.56 -38.32
C LYS A 54 5.00 0.12 -37.86
N ASP A 55 4.85 0.01 -36.54
CA ASP A 55 3.94 -0.91 -35.88
C ASP A 55 4.31 -2.42 -35.87
N SER A 56 5.25 -2.79 -34.99
CA SER A 56 5.08 -3.94 -34.07
C SER A 56 6.26 -4.10 -33.10
N VAL A 57 6.53 -3.08 -32.29
CA VAL A 57 6.61 -3.42 -30.86
C VAL A 57 5.17 -3.39 -30.43
N ASP A 58 4.63 -4.55 -30.09
CA ASP A 58 3.31 -4.70 -29.49
C ASP A 58 3.28 -3.89 -28.18
N ARG A 59 3.04 -2.58 -28.30
CA ARG A 59 2.79 -1.64 -27.21
C ARG A 59 1.31 -1.64 -26.82
N THR A 60 0.58 -2.65 -27.26
CA THR A 60 -0.83 -2.85 -27.00
C THR A 60 -1.05 -4.32 -26.69
N HIS A 61 -0.49 -4.79 -25.58
CA HIS A 61 -1.38 -5.58 -24.74
C HIS A 61 -2.52 -4.64 -24.40
N PRO A 62 -3.77 -4.90 -24.84
CA PRO A 62 -4.90 -4.21 -24.25
C PRO A 62 -4.75 -4.51 -22.76
N LEU A 63 -4.43 -3.50 -21.96
CA LEU A 63 -4.73 -3.55 -20.55
C LEU A 63 -6.22 -3.83 -20.54
N ILE A 64 -6.61 -5.08 -20.30
CA ILE A 64 -8.00 -5.43 -20.09
C ILE A 64 -8.40 -4.51 -18.94
N PRO A 65 -9.30 -3.53 -19.17
CA PRO A 65 -9.74 -2.67 -18.08
C PRO A 65 -10.22 -3.61 -16.98
N GLY A 66 -9.67 -3.45 -15.78
CA GLY A 66 -10.12 -4.21 -14.62
C GLY A 66 -11.64 -4.11 -14.55
N PRO A 67 -12.38 -5.22 -14.44
CA PRO A 67 -13.85 -5.21 -14.42
C PRO A 67 -14.51 -4.48 -13.23
N TYR A 68 -13.77 -3.71 -12.43
CA TYR A 68 -13.96 -3.77 -10.99
C TYR A 68 -14.01 -2.45 -10.21
N SER A 69 -13.67 -1.29 -10.78
CA SER A 69 -13.81 -0.02 -10.03
C SER A 69 -14.54 1.05 -10.84
N ASP A 70 -15.65 1.55 -10.29
CA ASP A 70 -16.29 2.74 -10.79
C ASP A 70 -15.27 3.89 -10.78
N ARG A 71 -15.10 4.54 -11.93
CA ARG A 71 -14.20 5.67 -12.08
C ARG A 71 -14.80 6.86 -11.36
N ILE A 72 -14.31 7.15 -10.15
CA ILE A 72 -14.67 8.35 -9.43
C ILE A 72 -13.85 9.50 -9.97
N GLU A 73 -14.53 10.48 -10.56
CA GLU A 73 -13.98 11.76 -10.95
C GLU A 73 -14.63 12.87 -10.12
N ALA A 74 -13.81 13.67 -9.47
CA ALA A 74 -14.24 14.71 -8.54
C ALA A 74 -13.39 15.99 -8.71
N ARG A 75 -13.87 17.11 -8.16
CA ARG A 75 -13.12 18.38 -8.21
C ARG A 75 -12.86 18.97 -6.83
N ASN A 76 -13.72 18.67 -5.86
CA ASN A 76 -13.62 19.24 -4.52
C ASN A 76 -12.88 18.29 -3.60
N ALA A 77 -13.34 17.05 -3.49
CA ALA A 77 -12.74 16.05 -2.62
C ALA A 77 -13.11 14.62 -3.02
N ALA A 78 -12.34 13.67 -2.52
CA ALA A 78 -12.63 12.24 -2.63
C ALA A 78 -12.26 11.49 -1.35
N VAL A 79 -12.92 10.36 -1.15
CA VAL A 79 -12.66 9.38 -0.10
C VAL A 79 -12.57 8.00 -0.77
N ALA A 80 -11.48 7.29 -0.54
CA ALA A 80 -11.28 5.92 -1.01
C ALA A 80 -11.12 4.98 0.19
N ALA A 81 -12.10 4.10 0.40
CA ALA A 81 -12.14 3.12 1.46
C ALA A 81 -12.63 1.74 0.96
N GLU A 82 -12.50 0.71 1.80
CA GLU A 82 -12.86 -0.68 1.52
C GLU A 82 -14.36 -1.00 1.65
N ASN A 83 -15.21 0.02 1.67
CA ASN A 83 -16.67 -0.12 1.65
C ASN A 83 -17.30 1.16 1.10
N GLY A 84 -18.16 1.03 0.10
CA GLY A 84 -18.81 2.18 -0.56
C GLY A 84 -19.67 3.03 0.38
N ILE A 85 -20.43 2.40 1.28
CA ILE A 85 -21.25 3.12 2.27
C ILE A 85 -20.35 4.01 3.14
N CYS A 86 -19.19 3.50 3.55
CA CYS A 86 -18.26 4.24 4.39
C CYS A 86 -17.51 5.36 3.63
N SER A 87 -17.23 5.16 2.33
CA SER A 87 -16.68 6.21 1.47
C SER A 87 -17.68 7.38 1.30
N GLU A 88 -18.96 7.07 1.06
CA GLU A 88 -20.02 8.09 0.95
C GLU A 88 -20.21 8.85 2.26
N ILE A 89 -20.20 8.16 3.41
CA ILE A 89 -20.22 8.80 4.73
C ILE A 89 -19.08 9.82 4.88
N GLY A 90 -17.87 9.48 4.45
CA GLY A 90 -16.73 10.40 4.49
C GLY A 90 -16.93 11.63 3.60
N VAL A 91 -17.47 11.42 2.40
CA VAL A 91 -17.84 12.50 1.47
C VAL A 91 -18.91 13.41 2.07
N ASP A 92 -19.93 12.84 2.72
CA ASP A 92 -21.00 13.61 3.35
C ASP A 92 -20.50 14.46 4.52
N ILE A 93 -19.53 13.96 5.28
CA ILE A 93 -18.85 14.74 6.32
C ILE A 93 -18.08 15.92 5.72
N LEU A 94 -17.40 15.72 4.58
CA LEU A 94 -16.74 16.82 3.87
C LEU A 94 -17.75 17.85 3.35
N LYS A 95 -18.88 17.40 2.78
CA LYS A 95 -19.96 18.29 2.30
C LYS A 95 -20.60 19.11 3.43
N LYS A 96 -20.63 18.56 4.65
CA LYS A 96 -21.07 19.27 5.88
C LYS A 96 -20.05 20.29 6.41
N GLY A 97 -18.91 20.47 5.74
CA GLY A 97 -17.85 21.41 6.15
C GLY A 97 -16.81 20.81 7.10
N GLY A 98 -16.79 19.48 7.24
CA GLY A 98 -15.76 18.77 7.99
C GLY A 98 -14.37 18.87 7.35
N SER A 99 -13.36 18.66 8.19
CA SER A 99 -11.97 18.50 7.76
C SER A 99 -11.73 17.14 7.10
N SER A 100 -10.57 16.97 6.44
CA SER A 100 -10.13 15.65 5.99
C SER A 100 -10.02 14.65 7.14
N VAL A 101 -9.66 15.11 8.36
CA VAL A 101 -9.57 14.25 9.56
C VAL A 101 -10.96 13.83 10.04
N ASP A 102 -11.95 14.74 10.05
CA ASP A 102 -13.33 14.40 10.40
C ASP A 102 -13.88 13.31 9.48
N ALA A 103 -13.67 13.47 8.17
CA ALA A 103 -14.09 12.52 7.16
C ALA A 103 -13.40 11.16 7.34
N THR A 104 -12.09 11.15 7.58
CA THR A 104 -11.35 9.91 7.86
C THR A 104 -11.88 9.20 9.09
N ILE A 105 -12.15 9.91 10.20
CA ILE A 105 -12.66 9.31 11.44
C ILE A 105 -14.05 8.70 11.22
N ALA A 106 -14.98 9.43 10.59
CA ALA A 106 -16.32 8.92 10.31
C ALA A 106 -16.31 7.69 9.39
N THR A 107 -15.48 7.71 8.34
CA THR A 107 -15.28 6.56 7.45
C THR A 107 -14.68 5.37 8.21
N ALA A 108 -13.68 5.60 9.07
CA ALA A 108 -13.05 4.54 9.84
C ALA A 108 -14.01 3.91 10.86
N LEU A 109 -14.83 4.71 11.54
CA LEU A 109 -15.87 4.21 12.45
C LEU A 109 -16.90 3.35 11.71
N CYS A 110 -17.32 3.76 10.51
CA CYS A 110 -18.19 2.95 9.65
C CYS A 110 -17.53 1.61 9.27
N LEU A 111 -16.25 1.63 8.86
CA LEU A 111 -15.52 0.40 8.53
C LEU A 111 -15.38 -0.54 9.75
N GLY A 112 -15.22 0.01 10.96
CA GLY A 112 -15.23 -0.77 12.20
C GLY A 112 -16.56 -1.48 12.48
N VAL A 113 -17.65 -1.01 11.86
CA VAL A 113 -18.97 -1.67 11.88
C VAL A 113 -19.07 -2.69 10.75
N THR A 114 -18.89 -2.27 9.50
CA THR A 114 -19.20 -3.08 8.31
C THR A 114 -18.12 -4.11 7.95
N ASN A 115 -16.86 -3.80 8.26
CA ASN A 115 -15.68 -4.62 7.99
C ASN A 115 -14.99 -5.00 9.32
N SER A 116 -15.79 -5.30 10.35
CA SER A 116 -15.31 -5.57 11.71
C SER A 116 -14.41 -6.80 11.86
N PHE A 117 -14.35 -7.63 10.82
CA PHE A 117 -13.37 -8.71 10.70
C PHE A 117 -11.93 -8.20 10.51
N SER A 118 -11.75 -6.91 10.24
CA SER A 118 -10.45 -6.37 9.83
C SER A 118 -9.99 -5.13 10.57
N SER A 119 -10.87 -4.39 11.24
CA SER A 119 -10.56 -3.17 11.98
C SER A 119 -11.69 -2.78 12.92
N GLY A 120 -11.43 -1.85 13.83
CA GLY A 120 -12.45 -1.19 14.65
C GLY A 120 -11.89 -0.77 16.00
N ILE A 121 -12.75 -0.17 16.83
CA ILE A 121 -12.35 0.53 18.07
C ILE A 121 -11.67 -0.36 19.12
N GLY A 122 -11.68 -1.69 18.94
CA GLY A 122 -10.92 -2.65 19.75
C GLY A 122 -9.50 -2.92 19.23
N GLY A 123 -9.00 -2.16 18.25
CA GLY A 123 -7.64 -2.25 17.72
C GLY A 123 -6.93 -0.90 17.63
N GLY A 124 -6.13 -0.71 16.58
CA GLY A 124 -5.18 0.39 16.47
C GLY A 124 -4.58 0.53 15.07
N GLY A 125 -3.63 1.47 14.92
CA GLY A 125 -3.10 1.79 13.60
C GLY A 125 -2.33 3.10 13.50
N PHE A 126 -2.31 3.63 12.27
CA PHE A 126 -1.50 4.77 11.87
C PHE A 126 -2.29 5.76 11.03
N MET A 127 -2.12 7.06 11.30
CA MET A 127 -2.69 8.14 10.50
C MET A 127 -1.58 9.11 10.09
N LEU A 128 -1.42 9.30 8.79
CA LEU A 128 -0.57 10.33 8.21
C LEU A 128 -1.45 11.50 7.78
N VAL A 129 -1.26 12.65 8.43
CA VAL A 129 -2.03 13.87 8.17
C VAL A 129 -1.16 14.89 7.46
N ARG A 130 -1.67 15.44 6.35
CA ARG A 130 -1.20 16.69 5.74
C ARG A 130 -2.20 17.79 6.06
N ASN A 131 -1.77 18.75 6.87
CA ASN A 131 -2.65 19.84 7.30
C ASN A 131 -2.77 20.96 6.26
N ILE A 132 -3.58 21.98 6.56
CA ILE A 132 -3.89 23.09 5.62
C ILE A 132 -2.67 23.97 5.31
N THR A 133 -1.65 23.95 6.17
CA THR A 133 -0.37 24.68 5.96
C THR A 133 0.61 23.87 5.10
N GLY A 134 0.31 22.60 4.81
CA GLY A 134 1.19 21.68 4.10
C GLY A 134 2.21 20.96 4.98
N GLU A 135 2.14 21.15 6.30
CA GLU A 135 2.92 20.37 7.25
C GLU A 135 2.34 18.97 7.44
N TYR A 136 3.21 18.04 7.81
CA TYR A 136 2.87 16.64 8.03
C TYR A 136 3.00 16.23 9.49
N GLU A 137 2.14 15.32 9.88
CA GLU A 137 2.22 14.65 11.17
C GLU A 137 1.90 13.16 11.00
N PHE A 138 2.74 12.32 11.60
CA PHE A 138 2.49 10.90 11.74
C PHE A 138 1.96 10.63 13.16
N ILE A 139 0.71 10.16 13.23
CA ILE A 139 0.01 9.81 14.46
C ILE A 139 0.01 8.28 14.57
N ASP A 140 0.72 7.78 15.58
CA ASP A 140 0.84 6.38 15.96
C ASP A 140 -0.09 6.08 17.13
N PHE A 141 -1.19 5.40 16.79
CA PHE A 141 -2.14 4.83 17.73
C PHE A 141 -2.14 3.30 17.67
N ARG A 142 -0.97 2.71 17.38
CA ARG A 142 -0.75 1.27 17.46
C ARG A 142 -0.95 0.80 18.89
N GLU A 143 -1.44 -0.41 19.02
CA GLU A 143 -1.62 -1.10 20.29
C GLU A 143 -0.30 -1.24 21.03
N THR A 144 -0.38 -1.26 22.35
CA THR A 144 0.79 -1.46 23.22
C THR A 144 0.64 -2.72 24.04
N ALA A 145 1.74 -3.43 24.27
CA ALA A 145 1.78 -4.54 25.19
C ALA A 145 1.43 -4.09 26.62
N PRO A 146 0.56 -4.82 27.36
CA PRO A 146 0.25 -4.53 28.76
C PRO A 146 1.50 -4.51 29.66
N ALA A 147 1.41 -3.87 30.83
CA ALA A 147 2.50 -3.76 31.79
C ALA A 147 3.04 -5.13 32.26
N ALA A 148 2.17 -6.14 32.32
CA ALA A 148 2.53 -7.50 32.71
C ALA A 148 3.13 -8.35 31.57
N ALA A 149 3.23 -7.81 30.35
CA ALA A 149 3.83 -8.52 29.23
C ALA A 149 5.33 -8.77 29.45
N HIS A 150 5.84 -9.90 28.97
CA HIS A 150 7.26 -10.22 29.05
C HIS A 150 7.72 -11.03 27.84
N THR A 151 9.00 -10.92 27.52
CA THR A 151 9.63 -11.41 26.28
C THR A 151 9.36 -12.89 25.95
N GLU A 152 9.12 -13.70 26.97
CA GLU A 152 9.05 -15.15 26.89
C GLU A 152 7.60 -15.69 26.93
N MET A 153 6.60 -14.82 27.06
CA MET A 153 5.22 -15.21 27.43
C MET A 153 4.51 -16.14 26.43
N TYR A 154 4.99 -16.24 25.20
CA TYR A 154 4.43 -17.09 24.15
C TYR A 154 5.34 -18.25 23.73
N LYS A 155 6.49 -18.44 24.37
CA LYS A 155 7.45 -19.48 23.96
C LYS A 155 6.89 -20.90 24.06
N GLU A 156 6.14 -21.18 25.11
CA GLU A 156 5.56 -22.51 25.33
C GLU A 156 4.35 -22.77 24.41
N ASP A 157 3.63 -21.71 24.04
CA ASP A 157 2.45 -21.82 23.18
C ASP A 157 2.27 -20.55 22.32
N PRO A 158 2.90 -20.51 21.12
CA PRO A 158 2.81 -19.39 20.20
C PRO A 158 1.38 -19.03 19.77
N LYS A 159 0.42 -19.97 19.83
CA LYS A 159 -0.97 -19.70 19.43
C LYS A 159 -1.67 -18.72 20.37
N LYS A 160 -1.21 -18.59 21.62
CA LYS A 160 -1.74 -17.60 22.57
C LYS A 160 -1.40 -16.16 22.18
N ALA A 161 -0.49 -15.95 21.24
CA ALA A 161 -0.24 -14.64 20.64
C ALA A 161 -1.33 -14.26 19.63
N GLN A 162 -2.13 -15.23 19.14
CA GLN A 162 -3.15 -15.03 18.10
C GLN A 162 -4.58 -15.10 18.67
N VAL A 163 -4.87 -16.03 19.58
CA VAL A 163 -6.24 -16.29 20.04
C VAL A 163 -6.37 -16.12 21.56
N GLY A 164 -7.46 -15.48 21.99
CA GLY A 164 -7.83 -15.31 23.39
C GLY A 164 -7.37 -13.99 24.00
N GLY A 165 -7.65 -13.78 25.29
CA GLY A 165 -7.38 -12.51 25.96
C GLY A 165 -5.89 -12.18 26.10
N LEU A 166 -5.00 -13.18 26.01
CA LEU A 166 -3.56 -12.98 26.11
C LEU A 166 -2.97 -12.34 24.84
N SER A 167 -3.64 -12.45 23.69
CA SER A 167 -3.18 -11.83 22.43
C SER A 167 -3.56 -10.35 22.31
N VAL A 168 -4.41 -9.85 23.22
CA VAL A 168 -4.96 -8.49 23.13
C VAL A 168 -3.93 -7.45 23.57
N GLY A 169 -3.53 -6.59 22.63
CA GLY A 169 -2.82 -5.35 22.91
C GLY A 169 -3.79 -4.25 23.34
N ILE A 170 -3.31 -3.24 24.09
CA ILE A 170 -4.17 -2.15 24.57
C ILE A 170 -4.71 -1.37 23.36
N PRO A 171 -6.04 -1.32 23.11
CA PRO A 171 -6.61 -0.68 21.92
C PRO A 171 -6.32 0.83 21.87
N GLY A 172 -5.87 1.30 20.71
CA GLY A 172 -5.41 2.68 20.53
C GLY A 172 -6.29 3.57 19.65
N GLU A 173 -7.16 2.98 18.83
CA GLU A 173 -7.86 3.68 17.74
C GLU A 173 -8.63 4.93 18.21
N LEU A 174 -9.45 4.81 19.27
CA LEU A 174 -10.24 5.93 19.77
C LEU A 174 -9.40 7.07 20.34
N ARG A 175 -8.25 6.79 20.98
CA ARG A 175 -7.33 7.85 21.41
C ARG A 175 -6.64 8.50 20.22
N GLY A 176 -6.31 7.73 19.19
CA GLY A 176 -5.80 8.24 17.91
C GLY A 176 -6.79 9.23 17.29
N PHE A 177 -8.07 8.84 17.22
CA PHE A 177 -9.12 9.67 16.64
C PHE A 177 -9.39 10.91 17.49
N GLU A 178 -9.46 10.78 18.82
CA GLU A 178 -9.61 11.92 19.72
C GLU A 178 -8.46 12.93 19.57
N TYR A 179 -7.21 12.43 19.51
CA TYR A 179 -6.04 13.27 19.34
C TYR A 179 -6.09 14.04 18.00
N ALA A 180 -6.36 13.33 16.90
CA ALA A 180 -6.44 13.92 15.57
C ALA A 180 -7.60 14.93 15.48
N HIS A 181 -8.78 14.58 16.00
CA HIS A 181 -9.97 15.42 16.01
C HIS A 181 -9.76 16.72 16.79
N LYS A 182 -9.18 16.65 17.99
CA LYS A 182 -8.87 17.87 18.78
C LYS A 182 -7.94 18.84 18.05
N LYS A 183 -7.04 18.33 17.21
CA LYS A 183 -6.03 19.13 16.51
C LYS A 183 -6.49 19.64 15.14
N TYR A 184 -7.25 18.83 14.41
CA TYR A 184 -7.57 19.06 13.00
C TYR A 184 -9.06 19.03 12.67
N GLY A 185 -9.90 18.57 13.60
CA GLY A 185 -11.34 18.46 13.42
C GLY A 185 -12.04 19.81 13.35
N LYS A 186 -13.14 19.85 12.60
CA LYS A 186 -14.01 21.01 12.40
C LYS A 186 -15.44 20.76 12.87
N LEU A 187 -15.93 19.51 12.76
CA LEU A 187 -17.27 19.16 13.22
C LEU A 187 -17.29 18.72 14.69
N PRO A 188 -18.43 18.82 15.39
CA PRO A 188 -18.61 18.21 16.69
C PRO A 188 -18.28 16.71 16.69
N TRP A 189 -17.57 16.23 17.71
CA TRP A 189 -17.14 14.82 17.85
C TRP A 189 -18.29 13.83 17.60
N LYS A 190 -19.44 14.06 18.24
CA LYS A 190 -20.62 13.21 18.11
C LYS A 190 -21.15 13.06 16.67
N ASP A 191 -20.95 14.08 15.83
CA ASP A 191 -21.46 14.09 14.46
C ASP A 191 -20.65 13.13 13.56
N LEU A 192 -19.42 12.79 13.97
CA LEU A 192 -18.60 11.79 13.28
C LEU A 192 -19.06 10.35 13.57
N PHE A 193 -19.75 10.13 14.69
CA PHE A 193 -20.23 8.82 15.11
C PHE A 193 -21.63 8.51 14.59
N ALA A 194 -22.47 9.52 14.40
CA ALA A 194 -23.88 9.34 14.03
C ALA A 194 -24.06 8.39 12.83
N PRO A 195 -23.33 8.53 11.70
CA PRO A 195 -23.50 7.62 10.57
C PRO A 195 -23.16 6.16 10.90
N ALA A 196 -22.09 5.91 11.66
CA ALA A 196 -21.70 4.56 12.06
C ALA A 196 -22.69 3.95 13.07
N ILE A 197 -23.28 4.78 13.94
CA ILE A 197 -24.36 4.36 14.85
C ILE A 197 -25.58 3.90 14.05
N ASP A 198 -25.99 4.67 13.05
CA ASP A 198 -27.15 4.35 12.22
C ASP A 198 -26.92 3.05 11.43
N VAL A 199 -25.74 2.91 10.79
CA VAL A 199 -25.35 1.66 10.10
C VAL A 199 -25.35 0.45 11.04
N ALA A 200 -24.82 0.59 12.26
CA ALA A 200 -24.79 -0.50 13.24
C ALA A 200 -26.18 -0.86 13.77
N GLN A 201 -27.08 0.12 13.90
CA GLN A 201 -28.42 -0.04 14.46
C GLN A 201 -29.41 -0.58 13.43
N ASP A 202 -29.46 0.02 12.25
CA ASP A 202 -30.45 -0.26 11.21
C ASP A 202 -30.01 -1.44 10.33
N GLY A 203 -28.70 -1.63 10.22
CA GLY A 203 -28.04 -2.71 9.51
C GLY A 203 -27.54 -2.34 8.13
N TRP A 204 -26.72 -3.23 7.57
CA TRP A 204 -26.19 -3.12 6.21
C TRP A 204 -26.23 -4.48 5.52
N GLU A 205 -26.19 -4.45 4.19
CA GLU A 205 -26.11 -5.66 3.37
C GLU A 205 -24.70 -6.27 3.43
N VAL A 206 -24.63 -7.55 3.77
CA VAL A 206 -23.39 -8.33 3.82
C VAL A 206 -22.88 -8.55 2.39
N ASN A 207 -21.68 -8.05 2.09
CA ASN A 207 -21.05 -8.27 0.79
C ASN A 207 -20.33 -9.63 0.72
N ALA A 208 -19.92 -10.04 -0.50
CA ALA A 208 -19.16 -11.26 -0.74
C ALA A 208 -17.92 -11.44 0.15
N VAL A 209 -17.21 -10.34 0.47
CA VAL A 209 -15.99 -10.40 1.28
C VAL A 209 -16.33 -10.77 2.72
N MET A 210 -17.28 -10.07 3.34
CA MET A 210 -17.73 -10.37 4.69
C MET A 210 -18.35 -11.77 4.77
N ALA A 211 -19.19 -12.17 3.81
CA ALA A 211 -19.77 -13.50 3.74
C ALA A 211 -18.68 -14.60 3.70
N ASN A 212 -17.62 -14.41 2.90
CA ASN A 212 -16.49 -15.33 2.89
C ASN A 212 -15.76 -15.39 4.24
N ARG A 213 -15.53 -14.25 4.90
CA ARG A 213 -14.88 -14.19 6.22
C ARG A 213 -15.70 -14.87 7.30
N LEU A 214 -17.02 -14.76 7.23
CA LEU A 214 -17.95 -15.45 8.12
C LEU A 214 -17.93 -16.96 7.88
N GLU A 215 -18.00 -17.41 6.63
CA GLU A 215 -18.01 -18.86 6.31
C GLU A 215 -16.73 -19.57 6.75
N VAL A 216 -15.55 -18.99 6.47
CA VAL A 216 -14.27 -19.59 6.90
C VAL A 216 -14.09 -19.59 8.43
N SER A 217 -14.89 -18.79 9.14
CA SER A 217 -14.84 -18.62 10.59
C SER A 217 -16.02 -19.26 11.32
N LYS A 218 -16.91 -19.96 10.59
CA LYS A 218 -18.24 -20.31 11.11
C LYS A 218 -18.20 -21.14 12.38
N GLU A 219 -17.25 -22.08 12.46
CA GLU A 219 -17.22 -23.07 13.54
C GLU A 219 -17.04 -22.38 14.90
N TRP A 220 -16.10 -21.44 15.00
CA TRP A 220 -15.84 -20.72 16.25
C TRP A 220 -16.81 -19.55 16.45
N ILE A 221 -17.28 -18.89 15.39
CA ILE A 221 -18.31 -17.84 15.48
C ILE A 221 -19.60 -18.40 16.09
N MET A 222 -20.05 -19.56 15.62
CA MET A 222 -21.27 -20.20 16.09
C MET A 222 -21.12 -20.77 17.51
N ALA A 223 -19.89 -21.11 17.92
CA ALA A 223 -19.62 -21.55 19.29
C ALA A 223 -19.74 -20.41 20.32
N ASP A 224 -19.45 -19.15 19.95
CA ASP A 224 -19.62 -18.00 20.82
C ASP A 224 -21.06 -17.45 20.79
N THR A 225 -21.95 -18.16 21.48
CA THR A 225 -23.39 -17.83 21.58
C THR A 225 -23.69 -16.54 22.34
N GLU A 226 -22.74 -16.02 23.14
CA GLU A 226 -22.93 -14.79 23.91
C GLU A 226 -22.45 -13.55 23.14
N GLY A 227 -21.39 -13.68 22.33
CA GLY A 227 -20.77 -12.62 21.53
C GLY A 227 -21.10 -12.75 20.04
N PHE A 228 -20.20 -13.34 19.25
CA PHE A 228 -20.21 -13.31 17.79
C PHE A 228 -21.50 -13.83 17.16
N ALA A 229 -22.05 -14.95 17.64
CA ALA A 229 -23.24 -15.53 17.03
C ALA A 229 -24.43 -14.56 17.04
N LYS A 230 -24.57 -13.71 18.06
CA LYS A 230 -25.66 -12.73 18.15
C LYS A 230 -25.62 -11.65 17.07
N ASP A 231 -24.43 -11.30 16.60
CA ASP A 231 -24.23 -10.23 15.62
C ASP A 231 -24.15 -10.81 14.19
N PHE A 232 -23.68 -12.05 14.03
CA PHE A 232 -23.27 -12.60 12.73
C PHE A 232 -23.95 -13.92 12.32
N THR A 233 -24.99 -14.36 13.02
CA THR A 233 -25.83 -15.49 12.58
C THR A 233 -27.24 -15.07 12.21
N GLY A 234 -27.77 -15.72 11.18
CA GLY A 234 -29.13 -15.54 10.72
C GLY A 234 -30.13 -16.35 11.54
N SER A 235 -31.42 -16.16 11.23
CA SER A 235 -32.50 -16.91 11.87
C SER A 235 -32.49 -18.41 11.57
N ASP A 236 -31.77 -18.84 10.53
CA ASP A 236 -31.55 -20.25 10.18
C ASP A 236 -30.47 -20.92 11.07
N GLY A 237 -29.85 -20.16 11.98
CA GLY A 237 -28.80 -20.63 12.87
C GLY A 237 -27.43 -20.75 12.21
N ASN A 238 -27.27 -20.33 10.95
CA ASN A 238 -25.98 -20.29 10.27
C ASN A 238 -25.41 -18.87 10.27
N VAL A 239 -24.13 -18.74 9.93
CA VAL A 239 -23.53 -17.42 9.70
C VAL A 239 -24.21 -16.70 8.53
N LEU A 240 -24.27 -15.37 8.62
CA LEU A 240 -24.86 -14.53 7.57
C LEU A 240 -24.14 -14.72 6.22
N LYS A 241 -24.92 -14.71 5.14
CA LYS A 241 -24.48 -14.90 3.76
C LYS A 241 -24.52 -13.58 3.00
N GLU A 242 -23.95 -13.56 1.80
CA GLU A 242 -24.02 -12.40 0.92
C GLU A 242 -25.49 -12.03 0.63
N GLY A 243 -25.82 -10.74 0.71
CA GLY A 243 -27.18 -10.22 0.57
C GLY A 243 -28.01 -10.21 1.87
N ASP A 244 -27.57 -10.91 2.93
CA ASP A 244 -28.24 -10.83 4.22
C ASP A 244 -28.00 -9.47 4.89
N VAL A 245 -28.88 -9.07 5.82
CA VAL A 245 -28.71 -7.83 6.60
C VAL A 245 -28.06 -8.13 7.94
N CYS A 246 -26.85 -7.61 8.16
CA CYS A 246 -26.17 -7.67 9.46
C CYS A 246 -26.54 -6.45 10.32
N ARG A 247 -26.71 -6.65 11.63
CA ARG A 247 -26.98 -5.60 12.61
C ARG A 247 -26.12 -5.80 13.84
N ARG A 248 -25.64 -4.69 14.43
CA ARG A 248 -24.80 -4.68 15.62
C ARG A 248 -25.32 -3.67 16.66
N PRO A 249 -26.53 -3.87 17.20
CA PRO A 249 -27.18 -2.89 18.09
C PRO A 249 -26.42 -2.67 19.41
N ARG A 250 -25.68 -3.68 19.90
CA ARG A 250 -24.79 -3.52 21.06
C ARG A 250 -23.67 -2.53 20.76
N LEU A 251 -23.03 -2.68 19.61
CA LEU A 251 -22.00 -1.75 19.16
C LEU A 251 -22.58 -0.36 18.90
N ALA A 252 -23.78 -0.25 18.33
CA ALA A 252 -24.46 1.04 18.15
C ALA A 252 -24.65 1.79 19.48
N LYS A 253 -25.08 1.08 20.55
CA LYS A 253 -25.18 1.64 21.90
C LYS A 253 -23.83 2.09 22.46
N THR A 254 -22.78 1.29 22.25
CA THR A 254 -21.41 1.63 22.64
C THR A 254 -20.93 2.89 21.92
N LEU A 255 -21.07 2.95 20.59
CA LEU A 255 -20.71 4.11 19.78
C LEU A 255 -21.48 5.37 20.19
N ARG A 256 -22.76 5.25 20.54
CA ARG A 256 -23.55 6.37 21.09
C ARG A 256 -22.99 6.89 22.40
N THR A 257 -22.61 5.99 23.32
CA THR A 257 -21.98 6.37 24.59
C THR A 257 -20.66 7.10 24.36
N LEU A 258 -19.85 6.65 23.39
CA LEU A 258 -18.57 7.28 23.01
C LEU A 258 -18.76 8.62 22.29
N ALA A 259 -19.82 8.76 21.50
CA ALA A 259 -20.19 10.01 20.85
C ALA A 259 -20.55 11.10 21.88
N GLU A 260 -21.26 10.72 22.94
CA GLU A 260 -21.74 11.61 23.99
C GLU A 260 -20.65 11.95 25.02
N ASN A 261 -19.83 10.97 25.40
CA ASN A 261 -18.90 11.10 26.53
C ASN A 261 -17.42 11.19 26.12
N GLY A 262 -17.13 11.16 24.81
CA GLY A 262 -15.78 11.18 24.28
C GLY A 262 -15.04 9.85 24.43
N ALA A 263 -13.79 9.82 23.97
CA ALA A 263 -12.98 8.60 23.96
C ALA A 263 -12.65 8.07 25.37
N SER A 264 -12.63 8.92 26.40
CA SER A 264 -12.35 8.49 27.79
C SER A 264 -13.33 7.43 28.29
N ALA A 265 -14.58 7.44 27.82
CA ALA A 265 -15.57 6.43 28.18
C ALA A 265 -15.20 5.01 27.71
N PHE A 266 -14.28 4.85 26.75
CA PHE A 266 -13.73 3.55 26.38
C PHE A 266 -12.68 3.05 27.38
N TYR A 267 -11.92 3.95 27.98
CA TYR A 267 -10.77 3.64 28.84
C TYR A 267 -11.10 3.68 30.33
N GLU A 268 -12.27 4.19 30.68
CA GLU A 268 -12.74 4.35 32.04
C GLU A 268 -14.25 4.05 32.14
N GLY A 269 -14.69 3.58 33.30
CA GLY A 269 -16.10 3.33 33.57
C GLY A 269 -16.65 2.06 32.93
N PRO A 270 -17.99 1.99 32.68
CA PRO A 270 -18.66 0.71 32.41
C PRO A 270 -18.20 -0.04 31.16
N ILE A 271 -17.80 0.66 30.08
CA ILE A 271 -17.26 0.01 28.87
C ILE A 271 -15.91 -0.64 29.21
N ALA A 272 -14.99 0.11 29.83
CA ALA A 272 -13.69 -0.39 30.23
C ALA A 272 -13.80 -1.59 31.20
N ASP A 273 -14.69 -1.50 32.19
CA ASP A 273 -14.94 -2.58 33.14
C ASP A 273 -15.42 -3.86 32.45
N SER A 274 -16.31 -3.75 31.45
CA SER A 274 -16.79 -4.90 30.68
C SER A 274 -15.68 -5.51 29.83
N LEU A 275 -14.92 -4.68 29.11
CA LEU A 275 -13.80 -5.13 28.28
C LEU A 275 -12.75 -5.86 29.11
N LEU A 276 -12.34 -5.29 30.25
CA LEU A 276 -11.35 -5.91 31.15
C LEU A 276 -11.86 -7.23 31.73
N LYS A 277 -13.14 -7.31 32.10
CA LYS A 277 -13.76 -8.56 32.55
C LYS A 277 -13.73 -9.62 31.45
N THR A 278 -14.05 -9.25 30.22
CA THR A 278 -14.02 -10.14 29.05
C THR A 278 -12.60 -10.58 28.72
N ILE A 279 -11.63 -9.67 28.67
CA ILE A 279 -10.20 -9.98 28.44
C ILE A 279 -9.71 -10.98 29.48
N LYS A 280 -9.99 -10.73 30.77
CA LYS A 280 -9.61 -11.64 31.87
C LYS A 280 -10.30 -13.00 31.77
N LYS A 281 -11.59 -13.05 31.41
CA LYS A 281 -12.34 -14.31 31.19
C LYS A 281 -11.64 -15.19 30.13
N HIS A 282 -11.01 -14.57 29.13
CA HIS A 282 -10.29 -15.25 28.05
C HIS A 282 -8.78 -15.37 28.31
N GLY A 283 -8.31 -15.22 29.55
CA GLY A 283 -6.91 -15.45 29.94
C GLY A 283 -5.97 -14.27 29.72
N GLY A 284 -6.49 -13.07 29.47
CA GLY A 284 -5.69 -11.87 29.31
C GLY A 284 -5.13 -11.29 30.61
N ILE A 285 -4.08 -10.50 30.46
CA ILE A 285 -3.26 -9.93 31.55
C ILE A 285 -3.45 -8.42 31.74
N MET A 286 -4.30 -7.80 30.92
CA MET A 286 -4.49 -6.35 30.91
C MET A 286 -5.26 -5.87 32.15
N THR A 287 -4.86 -4.72 32.67
CA THR A 287 -5.43 -4.09 33.87
C THR A 287 -6.13 -2.76 33.55
N GLY A 288 -6.87 -2.21 34.51
CA GLY A 288 -7.46 -0.88 34.37
C GLY A 288 -6.42 0.23 34.23
N ASP A 289 -5.25 0.07 34.85
CA ASP A 289 -4.15 1.04 34.73
C ASP A 289 -3.50 0.99 33.34
N ASP A 290 -3.48 -0.18 32.69
CA ASP A 290 -3.06 -0.32 31.29
C ASP A 290 -3.95 0.50 30.35
N PHE A 291 -5.29 0.38 30.47
CA PHE A 291 -6.23 1.18 29.68
C PHE A 291 -6.03 2.69 29.93
N LYS A 292 -5.98 3.12 31.20
CA LYS A 292 -5.84 4.54 31.56
C LYS A 292 -4.51 5.15 31.11
N SER A 293 -3.46 4.35 31.07
CA SER A 293 -2.10 4.83 30.76
C SER A 293 -1.78 4.86 29.27
N TYR A 294 -2.63 4.29 28.41
CA TYR A 294 -2.43 4.32 26.95
C TYR A 294 -2.31 5.75 26.42
N LYS A 295 -1.30 5.96 25.56
CA LYS A 295 -1.04 7.25 24.91
C LYS A 295 -0.67 7.06 23.45
N VAL A 296 -1.28 7.89 22.61
CA VAL A 296 -0.89 8.11 21.22
C VAL A 296 0.51 8.71 21.17
N LYS A 297 1.30 8.30 20.18
CA LYS A 297 2.55 8.95 19.83
C LYS A 297 2.34 9.79 18.58
N SER A 298 2.92 10.98 18.56
CA SER A 298 2.99 11.81 17.36
C SER A 298 4.46 12.10 17.05
N SER A 299 4.78 12.10 15.76
CA SER A 299 6.13 12.41 15.27
C SER A 299 6.09 12.96 13.85
N GLN A 300 7.25 13.45 13.38
CA GLN A 300 7.42 13.76 11.97
C GLN A 300 7.53 12.44 11.16
N PRO A 301 6.87 12.35 10.00
CA PRO A 301 6.98 11.17 9.15
C PRO A 301 8.37 11.07 8.50
N LEU A 302 8.63 9.92 7.87
CA LEU A 302 9.75 9.78 6.96
C LEU A 302 9.46 10.51 5.65
N VAL A 303 10.49 11.17 5.11
CA VAL A 303 10.44 11.90 3.85
C VAL A 303 11.54 11.38 2.94
N GLY A 304 11.16 10.97 1.73
CA GLY A 304 12.07 10.61 0.65
C GLY A 304 11.67 11.29 -0.66
N TYR A 305 12.39 11.00 -1.73
CA TYR A 305 12.13 11.56 -3.06
C TYR A 305 12.28 10.51 -4.14
N TYR A 306 11.28 10.43 -5.02
CA TYR A 306 11.23 9.52 -6.16
C TYR A 306 10.88 10.31 -7.43
N HIS A 307 11.81 10.38 -8.39
CA HIS A 307 11.65 11.14 -9.65
C HIS A 307 11.18 12.59 -9.41
N GLY A 308 11.79 13.26 -8.42
CA GLY A 308 11.50 14.65 -8.06
C GLY A 308 10.21 14.86 -7.25
N ARG A 309 9.41 13.82 -7.01
CA ARG A 309 8.23 13.86 -6.12
C ARG A 309 8.64 13.59 -4.69
N LYS A 310 8.05 14.32 -3.75
CA LYS A 310 8.27 14.12 -2.32
C LYS A 310 7.36 13.00 -1.84
N VAL A 311 7.93 11.93 -1.31
CA VAL A 311 7.21 10.77 -0.76
C VAL A 311 7.23 10.87 0.75
N VAL A 312 6.05 10.96 1.37
CA VAL A 312 5.87 11.04 2.82
C VAL A 312 5.17 9.78 3.31
N THR A 313 5.81 9.08 4.25
CA THR A 313 5.34 7.77 4.75
C THR A 313 5.71 7.61 6.24
N PRO A 314 5.10 6.71 7.01
CA PRO A 314 5.34 6.64 8.45
C PRO A 314 6.76 6.18 8.81
N GLY A 315 7.19 6.54 10.02
CA GLY A 315 8.39 5.97 10.65
C GLY A 315 8.08 4.65 11.37
N ALA A 316 9.09 4.02 11.98
CA ALA A 316 8.85 2.84 12.79
C ALA A 316 7.92 3.17 13.99
N PRO A 317 7.05 2.23 14.42
CA PRO A 317 7.06 0.80 14.11
C PRO A 317 6.40 0.39 12.79
N SER A 318 6.08 1.32 11.88
CA SER A 318 5.66 0.98 10.50
C SER A 318 6.86 0.66 9.57
N SER A 319 6.56 -0.02 8.46
CA SER A 319 7.51 -0.39 7.40
C SER A 319 7.77 0.71 6.35
N GLY A 320 7.45 1.98 6.63
CA GLY A 320 7.68 3.08 5.67
C GLY A 320 9.15 3.24 5.24
N ALA A 321 10.09 2.90 6.12
CA ALA A 321 11.52 2.88 5.77
C ALA A 321 11.86 1.84 4.68
N MET A 322 11.22 0.67 4.71
CA MET A 322 11.36 -0.35 3.66
C MET A 322 10.81 0.17 2.32
N LEU A 323 9.66 0.84 2.32
CA LEU A 323 9.08 1.42 1.10
C LEU A 323 10.03 2.45 0.47
N LEU A 324 10.60 3.37 1.26
CA LEU A 324 11.57 4.35 0.77
C LEU A 324 12.88 3.72 0.29
N SER A 325 13.36 2.66 0.96
CA SER A 325 14.55 1.91 0.55
C SER A 325 14.36 1.30 -0.84
N ILE A 326 13.23 0.63 -1.08
CA ILE A 326 12.91 0.03 -2.38
C ILE A 326 12.82 1.11 -3.46
N LEU A 327 12.09 2.21 -3.21
CA LEU A 327 12.01 3.34 -4.14
C LEU A 327 13.39 3.90 -4.50
N ASN A 328 14.26 4.09 -3.51
CA ASN A 328 15.63 4.55 -3.74
C ASN A 328 16.46 3.54 -4.56
N ILE A 329 16.25 2.23 -4.38
CA ILE A 329 16.94 1.21 -5.17
C ILE A 329 16.49 1.30 -6.63
N ILE A 330 15.19 1.28 -6.90
CA ILE A 330 14.65 1.19 -8.27
C ILE A 330 14.76 2.49 -9.07
N GLU A 331 14.86 3.65 -8.41
CA GLU A 331 15.02 4.95 -9.10
C GLU A 331 16.24 4.98 -10.05
N GLY A 332 17.23 4.12 -9.83
CA GLY A 332 18.40 4.01 -10.70
C GLY A 332 18.25 3.10 -11.93
N PHE A 333 17.08 2.50 -12.17
CA PHE A 333 16.89 1.52 -13.25
C PHE A 333 16.12 2.03 -14.49
N ASP A 334 15.62 3.27 -14.46
CA ASP A 334 14.84 3.91 -15.55
C ASP A 334 13.73 3.00 -16.12
N PHE A 335 12.72 2.73 -15.29
CA PHE A 335 11.58 1.89 -15.67
C PHE A 335 10.73 2.50 -16.78
N LYS A 336 10.70 3.82 -16.92
CA LYS A 336 9.99 4.49 -18.02
C LYS A 336 10.59 4.12 -19.37
N TYR A 337 11.92 4.05 -19.49
CA TYR A 337 12.57 3.60 -20.71
C TYR A 337 12.41 2.08 -20.94
N ARG A 338 12.52 1.28 -19.86
CA ARG A 338 12.43 -0.19 -19.95
C ARG A 338 11.02 -0.73 -20.21
N GLY A 339 10.00 0.05 -19.85
CA GLY A 339 8.59 -0.35 -19.96
C GLY A 339 8.21 -1.52 -19.04
N ASN A 340 6.98 -2.00 -19.18
CA ASN A 340 6.47 -3.16 -18.44
C ASN A 340 6.98 -4.47 -19.08
N SER A 341 8.17 -4.90 -18.70
CA SER A 341 8.88 -6.06 -19.22
C SER A 341 9.28 -7.02 -18.10
N SER A 342 9.63 -8.26 -18.45
CA SER A 342 10.14 -9.23 -17.49
C SER A 342 11.44 -8.78 -16.81
N ASP A 343 12.29 -8.00 -17.49
CA ASP A 343 13.47 -7.37 -16.89
C ASP A 343 13.08 -6.35 -15.82
N THR A 344 12.09 -5.50 -16.09
CA THR A 344 11.58 -4.53 -15.13
C THR A 344 10.98 -5.23 -13.90
N LEU A 345 10.20 -6.29 -14.11
CA LEU A 345 9.66 -7.10 -13.03
C LEU A 345 10.77 -7.77 -12.22
N HIS A 346 11.76 -8.36 -12.88
CA HIS A 346 12.92 -8.96 -12.21
C HIS A 346 13.63 -7.93 -11.32
N LEU A 347 13.96 -6.74 -11.84
CA LEU A 347 14.62 -5.67 -11.08
C LEU A 347 13.79 -5.23 -9.87
N LEU A 348 12.47 -5.16 -10.02
CA LEU A 348 11.55 -4.80 -8.94
C LEU A 348 11.49 -5.89 -7.87
N ILE A 349 11.44 -7.16 -8.26
CA ILE A 349 11.47 -8.32 -7.33
C ILE A 349 12.80 -8.35 -6.54
N GLU A 350 13.92 -8.12 -7.20
CA GLU A 350 15.24 -8.06 -6.53
C GLU A 350 15.30 -6.90 -5.53
N ALA A 351 14.73 -5.74 -5.88
CA ALA A 351 14.62 -4.62 -4.95
C ALA A 351 13.71 -4.94 -3.75
N TYR A 352 12.61 -5.68 -3.95
CA TYR A 352 11.76 -6.15 -2.85
C TYR A 352 12.53 -7.03 -1.86
N LYS A 353 13.36 -7.96 -2.35
CA LYS A 353 14.21 -8.83 -1.51
C LYS A 353 15.19 -8.02 -0.68
N PHE A 354 15.87 -7.03 -1.26
CA PHE A 354 16.75 -6.13 -0.52
C PHE A 354 16.02 -5.28 0.52
N GLY A 355 14.83 -4.76 0.19
CA GLY A 355 13.99 -4.03 1.15
C GLY A 355 13.53 -4.92 2.31
N ALA A 356 13.06 -6.13 2.01
CA ALA A 356 12.58 -7.09 3.00
C ALA A 356 13.70 -7.57 3.94
N ALA A 357 14.92 -7.77 3.43
CA ALA A 357 16.10 -8.10 4.24
C ALA A 357 16.39 -7.06 5.33
N GLN A 358 16.03 -5.79 5.09
CA GLN A 358 16.21 -4.70 6.04
C GLN A 358 15.06 -4.58 7.04
N ARG A 359 13.85 -5.08 6.71
CA ARG A 359 12.66 -4.96 7.55
C ARG A 359 12.86 -5.56 8.95
N GLY A 360 13.61 -6.65 9.04
CA GLY A 360 13.95 -7.31 10.32
C GLY A 360 14.78 -6.45 11.29
N LEU A 361 15.31 -5.30 10.84
CA LEU A 361 16.03 -4.34 11.67
C LEU A 361 15.14 -3.24 12.26
N LEU A 362 13.85 -3.22 11.91
CA LEU A 362 12.88 -2.25 12.41
C LEU A 362 12.20 -2.78 13.69
N GLY A 363 11.68 -1.86 14.49
CA GLY A 363 10.99 -2.12 15.75
C GLY A 363 10.41 -0.83 16.33
N ASP A 364 9.88 -0.85 17.55
CA ASP A 364 9.41 0.39 18.21
C ASP A 364 10.61 1.28 18.61
N PRO A 365 10.66 2.56 18.20
CA PRO A 365 11.71 3.49 18.64
C PRO A 365 11.82 3.68 20.17
N VAL A 366 10.80 3.31 20.96
CA VAL A 366 10.87 3.37 22.43
C VAL A 366 11.32 2.07 23.08
N ASP A 367 11.78 1.09 22.28
CA ASP A 367 12.33 -0.15 22.80
C ASP A 367 13.35 0.11 23.93
N PRO A 368 13.17 -0.51 25.12
CA PRO A 368 14.04 -0.26 26.26
C PRO A 368 15.47 -0.77 26.06
N VAL A 369 15.66 -1.76 25.19
CA VAL A 369 16.92 -2.43 24.86
C VAL A 369 17.58 -1.80 23.63
N TYR A 370 16.84 -1.66 22.53
CA TYR A 370 17.36 -1.22 21.23
C TYR A 370 17.01 0.24 20.91
N LYS A 371 17.82 1.17 21.44
CA LYS A 371 17.58 2.63 21.30
C LYS A 371 18.04 3.22 19.95
N ASN A 372 18.55 2.41 19.04
CA ASN A 372 19.14 2.84 17.76
C ASN A 372 18.19 2.72 16.55
N ILE A 373 16.93 2.33 16.73
CA ILE A 373 15.95 2.17 15.64
C ILE A 373 15.85 3.42 14.75
N SER A 374 15.82 4.60 15.35
CA SER A 374 15.79 5.87 14.59
C SER A 374 17.03 6.07 13.71
N ALA A 375 18.21 5.62 14.15
CA ALA A 375 19.43 5.69 13.35
C ALA A 375 19.44 4.62 12.24
N ILE A 376 18.89 3.43 12.52
CA ILE A 376 18.70 2.36 11.54
C ILE A 376 17.78 2.86 10.40
N GLN A 377 16.64 3.47 10.71
CA GLN A 377 15.73 4.05 9.71
C GLN A 377 16.43 5.08 8.82
N LYS A 378 17.23 5.98 9.40
CA LYS A 378 18.00 6.97 8.63
C LYS A 378 19.00 6.31 7.67
N THR A 379 19.61 5.21 8.09
CA THR A 379 20.54 4.44 7.25
C THR A 379 19.82 3.74 6.11
N ILE A 380 18.70 3.04 6.43
CA ILE A 380 17.83 2.35 5.46
C ILE A 380 17.34 3.29 4.36
N THR A 381 16.94 4.50 4.75
CA THR A 381 16.34 5.49 3.83
C THR A 381 17.37 6.32 3.06
N HIS A 382 18.67 6.13 3.28
CA HIS A 382 19.72 6.90 2.61
C HIS A 382 20.01 6.38 1.18
N LYS A 383 20.12 7.29 0.21
CA LYS A 383 20.36 6.92 -1.20
C LYS A 383 21.70 6.21 -1.43
N ASP A 384 22.74 6.50 -0.64
CA ASP A 384 24.03 5.80 -0.74
C ASP A 384 23.93 4.31 -0.44
N LEU A 385 23.09 3.93 0.54
CA LEU A 385 22.86 2.51 0.82
C LEU A 385 22.13 1.86 -0.35
N ALA A 386 21.08 2.50 -0.87
CA ALA A 386 20.35 2.02 -2.03
C ALA A 386 21.26 1.84 -3.26
N ALA A 387 22.18 2.78 -3.52
CA ALA A 387 23.16 2.68 -4.60
C ALA A 387 24.10 1.48 -4.44
N LYS A 388 24.54 1.18 -3.20
CA LYS A 388 25.36 -0.01 -2.91
C LYS A 388 24.56 -1.30 -3.12
N LEU A 389 23.32 -1.36 -2.66
CA LEU A 389 22.47 -2.56 -2.80
C LEU A 389 22.12 -2.83 -4.25
N ARG A 390 21.92 -1.78 -5.05
CA ARG A 390 21.68 -1.87 -6.50
C ARG A 390 22.81 -2.61 -7.23
N GLN A 391 24.05 -2.48 -6.78
CA GLN A 391 25.20 -3.20 -7.36
C GLN A 391 25.13 -4.71 -7.14
N GLY A 392 24.32 -5.17 -6.17
CA GLY A 392 24.07 -6.58 -5.91
C GLY A 392 22.96 -7.19 -6.77
N VAL A 393 22.34 -6.44 -7.67
CA VAL A 393 21.31 -6.93 -8.59
C VAL A 393 21.96 -7.40 -9.90
N ASP A 394 21.68 -8.63 -10.31
CA ASP A 394 22.16 -9.22 -11.57
C ASP A 394 20.98 -9.40 -12.52
N LEU A 395 20.99 -8.71 -13.67
CA LEU A 395 19.90 -8.77 -14.65
C LEU A 395 19.62 -10.19 -15.18
N ALA A 396 20.59 -11.10 -15.12
CA ALA A 396 20.46 -12.44 -15.69
C ALA A 396 19.95 -13.48 -14.67
N LYS A 397 19.95 -13.19 -13.36
CA LYS A 397 19.58 -14.19 -12.34
C LYS A 397 19.20 -13.61 -10.98
N THR A 398 18.35 -14.33 -10.25
CA THR A 398 18.16 -14.13 -8.80
C THR A 398 19.18 -14.95 -8.00
N PHE A 399 19.36 -14.59 -6.73
CA PHE A 399 20.15 -15.32 -5.75
C PHE A 399 19.29 -15.91 -4.63
N ASP A 400 19.87 -16.84 -3.88
CA ASP A 400 19.30 -17.37 -2.62
C ASP A 400 19.34 -16.32 -1.50
N PRO A 401 18.50 -16.48 -0.45
CA PRO A 401 18.34 -15.47 0.58
C PRO A 401 19.62 -14.94 1.26
N PRO A 402 20.68 -15.75 1.51
CA PRO A 402 21.93 -15.24 2.10
C PRO A 402 22.60 -14.11 1.32
N HIS A 403 22.38 -14.01 0.00
CA HIS A 403 22.92 -12.92 -0.83
C HIS A 403 22.42 -11.54 -0.40
N TYR A 404 21.14 -11.44 0.00
CA TYR A 404 20.51 -10.18 0.42
C TYR A 404 20.84 -9.81 1.87
N LYS A 405 21.61 -10.66 2.57
CA LYS A 405 22.10 -10.45 3.95
C LYS A 405 20.99 -10.13 4.98
N PRO A 406 19.90 -10.92 5.04
CA PRO A 406 18.91 -10.75 6.10
C PRO A 406 19.56 -10.92 7.46
N SER A 407 19.32 -9.99 8.38
CA SER A 407 19.84 -10.11 9.75
C SER A 407 18.89 -10.89 10.65
N PHE A 408 17.59 -10.68 10.47
CA PHE A 408 16.54 -11.28 11.29
C PHE A 408 15.27 -11.48 10.48
N GLU A 409 14.41 -12.37 10.95
CA GLU A 409 13.06 -12.51 10.45
C GLU A 409 12.24 -11.29 10.82
N ALA A 410 11.50 -10.78 9.84
CA ALA A 410 10.41 -9.85 10.08
C ALA A 410 9.11 -10.66 10.10
N LYS A 411 8.44 -10.70 11.26
CA LYS A 411 7.18 -11.42 11.47
C LYS A 411 6.13 -10.98 10.44
N GLU A 412 5.39 -11.95 9.88
CA GLU A 412 4.23 -11.69 9.04
C GLU A 412 3.08 -11.18 9.89
N ASP A 413 2.60 -9.98 9.57
CA ASP A 413 1.39 -9.38 10.12
C ASP A 413 0.22 -9.52 9.14
N HIS A 414 -1.02 -9.33 9.63
CA HIS A 414 -2.22 -9.76 8.91
C HIS A 414 -3.25 -8.65 8.71
N GLY A 415 -4.55 -8.94 8.80
CA GLY A 415 -5.69 -8.12 8.36
C GLY A 415 -5.59 -6.63 8.66
N THR A 416 -6.32 -5.81 7.91
CA THR A 416 -6.25 -4.34 7.98
C THR A 416 -7.36 -3.71 7.15
N MET A 417 -7.65 -2.43 7.37
CA MET A 417 -8.33 -1.57 6.40
C MET A 417 -7.50 -0.33 6.09
N HIS A 418 -7.76 0.29 4.94
CA HIS A 418 -7.18 1.58 4.57
C HIS A 418 -8.24 2.61 4.16
N VAL A 419 -8.01 3.87 4.55
CA VAL A 419 -8.78 5.04 4.15
C VAL A 419 -7.83 6.12 3.61
N SER A 420 -8.09 6.56 2.38
CA SER A 420 -7.45 7.74 1.79
C SER A 420 -8.48 8.85 1.64
N VAL A 421 -8.14 10.06 2.08
CA VAL A 421 -8.97 11.26 1.94
C VAL A 421 -8.13 12.39 1.34
N LEU A 422 -8.68 13.07 0.33
CA LEU A 422 -8.09 14.26 -0.27
C LEU A 422 -9.15 15.34 -0.39
N ASN A 423 -8.90 16.52 0.19
CA ASN A 423 -9.71 17.72 0.00
C ASN A 423 -8.89 18.74 -0.80
N ALA A 424 -9.22 18.91 -2.08
CA ALA A 424 -8.47 19.78 -2.99
C ALA A 424 -8.71 21.27 -2.73
N LYS A 425 -9.81 21.65 -2.05
CA LYS A 425 -10.07 23.04 -1.68
C LYS A 425 -9.06 23.55 -0.66
N ASP A 426 -8.78 22.74 0.36
CA ASP A 426 -7.86 23.09 1.45
C ASP A 426 -6.44 22.52 1.23
N ASN A 427 -6.23 21.75 0.15
CA ASN A 427 -5.04 20.92 -0.07
C ASN A 427 -4.71 19.98 1.11
N THR A 428 -5.70 19.61 1.91
CA THR A 428 -5.51 18.68 3.04
C THR A 428 -5.67 17.25 2.58
N ALA A 429 -4.89 16.35 3.17
CA ALA A 429 -4.92 14.94 2.86
C ALA A 429 -4.71 14.11 4.13
N VAL A 430 -5.35 12.94 4.20
CA VAL A 430 -5.17 11.98 5.28
C VAL A 430 -5.09 10.59 4.68
N ALA A 431 -4.06 9.84 5.05
CA ALA A 431 -3.94 8.41 4.79
C ALA A 431 -3.97 7.69 6.14
N LEU A 432 -4.96 6.84 6.36
CA LEU A 432 -5.12 6.06 7.59
C LEU A 432 -5.13 4.58 7.26
N THR A 433 -4.37 3.80 8.03
CA THR A 433 -4.43 2.35 8.01
C THR A 433 -4.67 1.87 9.44
N SER A 434 -5.71 1.05 9.65
CA SER A 434 -6.14 0.57 10.97
C SER A 434 -6.48 -0.90 10.94
N THR A 435 -6.38 -1.58 12.08
CA THR A 435 -6.59 -3.02 12.18
C THR A 435 -7.03 -3.53 13.55
N VAL A 436 -7.52 -4.77 13.58
CA VAL A 436 -7.58 -5.65 14.77
C VAL A 436 -6.63 -6.85 14.63
N ASN A 437 -5.66 -6.77 13.73
CA ASN A 437 -4.77 -7.81 13.19
C ASN A 437 -5.48 -8.96 12.43
N LEU A 438 -5.56 -10.17 12.97
CA LEU A 438 -6.13 -11.32 12.26
C LEU A 438 -7.63 -11.13 11.97
N ILE A 439 -8.20 -12.05 11.19
CA ILE A 439 -9.64 -12.05 10.88
C ILE A 439 -10.43 -12.15 12.19
N PHE A 440 -11.15 -11.09 12.55
CA PHE A 440 -11.83 -10.90 13.85
C PHE A 440 -10.89 -10.87 15.07
N GLY A 441 -9.63 -10.49 14.85
CA GLY A 441 -8.60 -10.31 15.87
C GLY A 441 -8.40 -11.54 16.74
N SER A 442 -8.46 -11.34 18.05
CA SER A 442 -8.28 -12.37 19.09
C SER A 442 -9.36 -13.44 19.14
N GLN A 443 -10.39 -13.34 18.29
CA GLN A 443 -11.63 -14.10 18.40
C GLN A 443 -12.35 -13.87 19.74
N VAL A 444 -12.09 -12.73 20.38
CA VAL A 444 -12.77 -12.30 21.60
C VAL A 444 -13.64 -11.09 21.28
N MET A 445 -14.94 -11.25 21.49
CA MET A 445 -15.90 -10.15 21.50
C MET A 445 -16.42 -9.95 22.91
N ASP A 446 -16.49 -8.70 23.36
CA ASP A 446 -17.18 -8.39 24.61
C ASP A 446 -18.71 -8.45 24.41
N PRO A 447 -19.42 -9.35 25.12
CA PRO A 447 -20.83 -9.61 24.85
C PRO A 447 -21.77 -8.50 25.33
N VAL A 448 -21.27 -7.47 26.01
CA VAL A 448 -22.09 -6.34 26.46
C VAL A 448 -21.97 -5.19 25.46
N THR A 449 -20.75 -4.85 25.08
CA THR A 449 -20.43 -3.69 24.22
C THR A 449 -20.47 -4.03 22.74
N GLY A 450 -20.30 -5.30 22.37
CA GLY A 450 -20.17 -5.75 20.99
C GLY A 450 -18.81 -5.42 20.37
N ILE A 451 -17.81 -4.98 21.14
CA ILE A 451 -16.46 -4.68 20.63
C ILE A 451 -15.71 -5.98 20.39
N ILE A 452 -15.08 -6.10 19.21
CA ILE A 452 -14.14 -7.18 18.87
C ILE A 452 -12.73 -6.68 19.21
N LEU A 453 -11.97 -7.51 19.92
CA LEU A 453 -10.63 -7.16 20.42
C LEU A 453 -9.54 -7.67 19.48
N ASN A 454 -8.53 -6.83 19.24
CA ASN A 454 -7.35 -7.17 18.45
C ASN A 454 -6.58 -8.37 19.03
N ASP A 455 -5.77 -9.01 18.18
CA ASP A 455 -4.69 -9.92 18.57
C ASP A 455 -3.31 -9.35 18.21
N GLU A 456 -3.12 -8.04 18.38
CA GLU A 456 -1.95 -7.34 17.87
C GLU A 456 -0.63 -7.81 18.49
N MET A 457 -0.70 -8.53 19.62
CA MET A 457 0.49 -9.11 20.24
C MET A 457 1.13 -10.22 19.39
N ASP A 458 0.41 -10.79 18.41
CA ASP A 458 0.96 -11.75 17.42
C ASP A 458 2.09 -11.12 16.60
N ASP A 459 2.05 -9.83 16.33
CA ASP A 459 3.05 -9.16 15.50
C ASP A 459 4.42 -9.05 16.19
N PHE A 460 4.52 -9.32 17.50
CA PHE A 460 5.81 -9.43 18.16
C PHE A 460 6.55 -10.72 17.76
N SER A 461 7.86 -10.60 17.60
CA SER A 461 8.73 -11.76 17.43
C SER A 461 8.82 -12.57 18.73
N ILE A 462 8.72 -13.90 18.63
CA ILE A 462 8.83 -14.81 19.77
C ILE A 462 10.26 -15.35 19.82
N PRO A 463 11.03 -15.12 20.90
CA PRO A 463 12.43 -15.55 20.94
C PRO A 463 12.55 -17.07 20.83
N GLY A 464 13.59 -17.56 20.17
CA GLY A 464 13.84 -19.00 20.02
C GLY A 464 12.90 -19.74 19.07
N VAL A 465 11.94 -19.07 18.44
CA VAL A 465 11.07 -19.62 17.40
C VAL A 465 11.54 -19.09 16.04
N PRO A 466 12.49 -19.76 15.36
CA PRO A 466 12.88 -19.38 14.02
C PRO A 466 11.75 -19.67 13.01
N ASN A 467 11.74 -18.98 11.87
CA ASN A 467 10.86 -19.36 10.78
C ASN A 467 11.22 -20.72 10.16
N ALA A 468 10.40 -21.15 9.21
CA ALA A 468 10.58 -22.39 8.46
C ALA A 468 11.94 -22.51 7.73
N PHE A 469 12.70 -21.42 7.60
CA PHE A 469 14.01 -21.36 6.94
C PHE A 469 15.19 -21.22 7.93
N GLY A 470 14.91 -21.29 9.24
CA GLY A 470 15.93 -21.20 10.28
C GLY A 470 16.44 -19.78 10.58
N LEU A 471 15.76 -18.74 10.05
CA LEU A 471 16.12 -17.35 10.35
C LEU A 471 15.67 -16.99 11.76
N ALA A 472 16.56 -16.34 12.52
CA ALA A 472 16.29 -15.99 13.90
C ALA A 472 15.22 -14.88 13.98
N PRO A 473 14.33 -14.94 14.98
CA PRO A 473 13.32 -13.92 15.21
C PRO A 473 13.98 -12.58 15.59
N SER A 474 13.43 -11.46 15.13
CA SER A 474 14.05 -10.15 15.35
C SER A 474 14.01 -9.71 16.81
N PRO A 475 15.18 -9.48 17.45
CA PRO A 475 15.21 -8.97 18.81
C PRO A 475 14.74 -7.51 18.90
N TYR A 476 14.80 -6.75 17.80
CA TYR A 476 14.22 -5.41 17.70
C TYR A 476 12.70 -5.42 17.84
N ASN A 477 12.07 -6.57 17.63
CA ASN A 477 10.63 -6.75 17.71
C ASN A 477 10.22 -7.79 18.78
N PHE A 478 11.06 -8.03 19.79
CA PHE A 478 10.63 -8.80 20.96
C PHE A 478 9.67 -8.00 21.83
N ILE A 479 8.75 -8.70 22.48
CA ILE A 479 7.74 -8.12 23.35
C ILE A 479 8.34 -7.59 24.66
N HIS A 480 7.94 -6.38 25.03
CA HIS A 480 8.25 -5.69 26.29
C HIS A 480 7.05 -4.85 26.75
N PRO A 481 6.88 -4.61 28.06
CA PRO A 481 5.83 -3.72 28.58
C PRO A 481 5.76 -2.37 27.86
N GLY A 482 4.57 -1.96 27.42
CA GLY A 482 4.33 -0.67 26.77
C GLY A 482 4.89 -0.52 25.35
N LYS A 483 5.57 -1.54 24.82
CA LYS A 483 6.11 -1.54 23.45
C LYS A 483 4.99 -1.74 22.43
N ARG A 484 5.16 -1.21 21.22
CA ARG A 484 4.32 -1.46 20.04
C ARG A 484 4.96 -2.51 19.13
N PRO A 485 4.19 -3.42 18.54
CA PRO A 485 4.71 -4.38 17.58
C PRO A 485 4.98 -3.73 16.21
N LEU A 486 5.98 -4.28 15.49
CA LEU A 486 6.31 -3.91 14.10
C LEU A 486 5.12 -4.14 13.17
N SER A 487 4.93 -3.28 12.18
CA SER A 487 3.83 -3.37 11.22
C SER A 487 4.28 -3.10 9.78
N SER A 488 3.55 -3.68 8.82
CA SER A 488 3.68 -3.53 7.37
C SER A 488 2.84 -2.40 6.79
N MET A 489 2.00 -1.76 7.60
CA MET A 489 1.19 -0.62 7.17
C MET A 489 2.08 0.53 6.66
N VAL A 490 1.77 1.10 5.49
CA VAL A 490 2.49 2.25 4.91
C VAL A 490 1.54 3.30 4.31
N PRO A 491 0.61 3.90 5.09
CA PRO A 491 -0.21 5.02 4.61
C PRO A 491 0.68 6.16 4.11
N THR A 492 0.62 6.48 2.82
CA THR A 492 1.62 7.29 2.12
C THR A 492 0.95 8.43 1.37
N ILE A 493 1.57 9.62 1.42
CA ILE A 493 1.18 10.79 0.65
C ILE A 493 2.37 11.20 -0.23
N ILE A 494 2.12 11.41 -1.53
CA ILE A 494 3.12 11.86 -2.50
C ILE A 494 2.75 13.27 -2.97
N GLU A 495 3.71 14.18 -2.90
CA GLU A 495 3.56 15.56 -3.38
C GLU A 495 4.36 15.83 -4.64
N ARG A 496 3.78 16.70 -5.48
CA ARG A 496 4.47 17.33 -6.59
C ARG A 496 4.25 18.84 -6.50
N ASN A 497 5.35 19.59 -6.50
CA ASN A 497 5.34 21.05 -6.40
C ASN A 497 4.53 21.59 -5.19
N GLY A 498 4.62 20.92 -4.04
CA GLY A 498 3.91 21.32 -2.82
C GLY A 498 2.41 21.04 -2.81
N ILE A 499 1.89 20.33 -3.82
CA ILE A 499 0.49 19.89 -3.91
C ILE A 499 0.43 18.37 -3.69
N PRO A 500 -0.49 17.85 -2.85
CA PRO A 500 -0.70 16.41 -2.74
C PRO A 500 -1.20 15.85 -4.07
N GLU A 501 -0.38 15.02 -4.71
CA GLU A 501 -0.66 14.35 -5.98
C GLU A 501 -1.28 12.97 -5.76
N ILE A 502 -0.78 12.19 -4.79
CA ILE A 502 -1.29 10.85 -4.49
C ILE A 502 -1.47 10.70 -2.98
N VAL A 503 -2.61 10.15 -2.57
CA VAL A 503 -2.89 9.67 -1.20
C VAL A 503 -3.22 8.19 -1.34
N ILE A 504 -2.43 7.31 -0.71
CA ILE A 504 -2.56 5.87 -0.96
C ILE A 504 -2.10 5.04 0.23
N GLY A 505 -2.69 3.87 0.35
CA GLY A 505 -2.24 2.81 1.23
C GLY A 505 -2.99 1.53 0.91
N GLY A 506 -2.82 0.52 1.76
CA GLY A 506 -3.45 -0.76 1.51
C GLY A 506 -3.59 -1.59 2.76
N SER A 507 -4.22 -2.74 2.56
CA SER A 507 -4.65 -3.61 3.63
C SER A 507 -4.54 -5.09 3.28
N GLY A 508 -3.98 -5.89 4.18
CA GLY A 508 -3.66 -7.30 3.90
C GLY A 508 -2.26 -7.69 4.32
N GLY A 509 -1.84 -7.24 5.51
CA GLY A 509 -0.65 -7.73 6.18
C GLY A 509 0.67 -7.44 5.49
N SER A 510 1.57 -8.42 5.53
CA SER A 510 2.94 -8.30 5.05
C SER A 510 3.09 -7.92 3.57
N MET A 511 2.04 -8.13 2.77
CA MET A 511 2.01 -7.77 1.36
C MET A 511 1.80 -6.26 1.10
N ILE A 512 1.36 -5.48 2.11
CA ILE A 512 0.98 -4.06 1.97
C ILE A 512 2.10 -3.22 1.31
N PRO A 513 3.36 -3.22 1.79
CA PRO A 513 4.40 -2.34 1.26
C PRO A 513 4.62 -2.54 -0.25
N THR A 514 4.72 -3.79 -0.68
CA THR A 514 4.96 -4.15 -2.08
C THR A 514 3.78 -3.83 -2.99
N CYS A 515 2.54 -4.03 -2.54
CA CYS A 515 1.35 -3.76 -3.35
C CYS A 515 1.07 -2.25 -3.49
N VAL A 516 1.26 -1.49 -2.40
CA VAL A 516 1.19 -0.03 -2.43
C VAL A 516 2.27 0.53 -3.35
N LEU A 517 3.50 0.03 -3.23
CA LEU A 517 4.61 0.45 -4.07
C LEU A 517 4.36 0.13 -5.55
N ALA A 518 3.91 -1.08 -5.89
CA ALA A 518 3.55 -1.43 -7.27
C ALA A 518 2.51 -0.46 -7.86
N SER A 519 1.49 -0.09 -7.07
CA SER A 519 0.46 0.87 -7.50
C SER A 519 1.03 2.28 -7.71
N ILE A 520 1.98 2.71 -6.87
CA ILE A 520 2.72 3.97 -7.04
C ILE A 520 3.51 3.96 -8.36
N LEU A 521 4.25 2.89 -8.65
CA LEU A 521 5.02 2.77 -9.89
C LEU A 521 4.15 2.73 -11.13
N ASN A 522 3.03 2.01 -11.08
CA ASN A 522 2.03 2.01 -12.14
C ASN A 522 1.57 3.42 -12.51
N MET A 523 1.35 4.29 -11.52
CA MET A 523 0.94 5.68 -11.77
C MET A 523 2.09 6.62 -12.19
N ILE A 524 3.29 6.45 -11.63
CA ILE A 524 4.42 7.39 -11.81
C ILE A 524 5.32 7.01 -12.99
N ASP A 525 5.66 5.72 -13.13
CA ASP A 525 6.64 5.24 -14.12
C ASP A 525 5.98 4.75 -15.40
N PHE A 526 4.79 4.16 -15.27
CA PHE A 526 4.03 3.58 -16.39
C PHE A 526 2.82 4.43 -16.82
N ASP A 527 2.68 5.64 -16.26
CA ASP A 527 1.65 6.63 -16.62
C ASP A 527 0.21 6.09 -16.60
N MET A 528 -0.07 5.07 -15.77
CA MET A 528 -1.39 4.45 -15.67
C MET A 528 -2.38 5.35 -14.91
N SER A 529 -3.68 5.21 -15.22
CA SER A 529 -4.75 5.77 -14.39
C SER A 529 -4.75 5.09 -13.01
N ILE A 530 -5.36 5.73 -12.00
CA ILE A 530 -5.40 5.13 -10.66
C ILE A 530 -6.19 3.82 -10.61
N ASN A 531 -7.28 3.73 -11.39
CA ASN A 531 -8.07 2.50 -11.53
C ASN A 531 -7.21 1.38 -12.14
N ASP A 532 -6.58 1.64 -13.29
CA ASP A 532 -5.74 0.64 -13.95
C ASP A 532 -4.55 0.24 -13.06
N ALA A 533 -3.95 1.20 -12.35
CA ALA A 533 -2.81 0.96 -11.47
C ALA A 533 -3.14 0.05 -10.29
N ILE A 534 -4.33 0.20 -9.70
CA ILE A 534 -4.83 -0.63 -8.60
C ILE A 534 -5.34 -1.98 -9.12
N ASP A 535 -5.99 -2.03 -10.27
CA ASP A 535 -6.58 -3.25 -10.81
C ASP A 535 -5.54 -4.23 -11.41
N MET A 536 -4.37 -3.72 -11.79
CA MET A 536 -3.27 -4.49 -12.39
C MET A 536 -2.97 -5.79 -11.61
N PRO A 537 -2.83 -6.95 -12.29
CA PRO A 537 -2.51 -8.23 -11.65
C PRO A 537 -1.25 -8.19 -10.77
N ARG A 538 -1.39 -8.54 -9.50
CA ARG A 538 -0.30 -8.34 -8.53
C ARG A 538 0.68 -9.49 -8.44
N PHE A 539 1.86 -9.13 -7.96
CA PHE A 539 2.86 -10.04 -7.45
C PHE A 539 3.45 -9.49 -6.15
N HIS A 540 4.04 -10.38 -5.36
CA HIS A 540 4.69 -10.04 -4.09
C HIS A 540 5.91 -10.93 -3.87
N HIS A 541 6.92 -10.33 -3.25
CA HIS A 541 8.09 -11.02 -2.72
C HIS A 541 8.52 -10.29 -1.45
N GLN A 542 8.89 -11.03 -0.42
CA GLN A 542 9.33 -10.49 0.88
C GLN A 542 10.54 -11.25 1.42
N LEU A 543 11.39 -11.75 0.52
CA LEU A 543 12.56 -12.60 0.77
C LEU A 543 12.23 -14.02 1.26
N PHE A 544 11.35 -14.16 2.24
CA PHE A 544 10.92 -15.44 2.81
C PHE A 544 9.38 -15.57 2.82
N PRO A 545 8.80 -16.67 2.28
CA PRO A 545 9.46 -17.69 1.47
C PRO A 545 10.14 -17.10 0.22
N ASN A 546 11.18 -17.77 -0.30
CA ASN A 546 11.91 -17.29 -1.49
C ASN A 546 11.15 -17.64 -2.78
N SER A 547 9.90 -17.20 -2.86
CA SER A 547 9.01 -17.38 -4.00
C SER A 547 8.31 -16.07 -4.32
N ILE A 548 8.01 -15.86 -5.61
CA ILE A 548 7.15 -14.78 -6.07
C ILE A 548 5.72 -15.30 -5.95
N ARG A 549 4.95 -14.70 -5.06
CA ARG A 549 3.51 -14.94 -5.02
C ARG A 549 2.86 -14.11 -6.11
N VAL A 550 2.00 -14.69 -6.93
CA VAL A 550 1.31 -13.98 -8.03
C VAL A 550 -0.19 -14.27 -8.06
N GLU A 551 -0.95 -13.34 -8.64
CA GLU A 551 -2.35 -13.57 -8.94
C GLU A 551 -2.55 -14.56 -10.10
N ASN A 552 -3.73 -15.18 -10.15
CA ASN A 552 -4.08 -16.09 -11.25
C ASN A 552 -4.08 -15.40 -12.61
N ALA A 553 -4.41 -14.10 -12.66
CA ALA A 553 -4.36 -13.28 -13.86
C ALA A 553 -2.94 -12.85 -14.27
N PHE A 554 -1.89 -13.23 -13.54
CA PHE A 554 -0.52 -12.88 -13.87
C PHE A 554 -0.05 -13.58 -15.16
N ASN A 555 0.58 -12.78 -16.04
CA ASN A 555 0.87 -13.10 -17.44
C ASN A 555 1.96 -14.19 -17.61
N LEU A 556 1.69 -15.21 -18.43
CA LEU A 556 2.55 -16.39 -18.62
C LEU A 556 3.92 -16.06 -19.26
N PRO A 557 4.01 -15.26 -20.33
CA PRO A 557 5.28 -14.75 -20.86
C PRO A 557 6.22 -14.14 -19.81
N TYR A 558 5.69 -13.42 -18.81
CA TYR A 558 6.51 -12.92 -17.72
C TYR A 558 7.01 -14.05 -16.80
N SER A 559 6.14 -15.02 -16.52
CA SER A 559 6.50 -16.16 -15.66
C SER A 559 7.67 -16.97 -16.21
N GLN A 560 7.66 -17.32 -17.49
CA GLN A 560 8.71 -18.15 -18.10
C GLN A 560 10.09 -17.48 -18.06
N ASP A 561 10.16 -16.18 -18.33
CA ASP A 561 11.42 -15.44 -18.29
C ASP A 561 11.94 -15.24 -16.86
N LEU A 562 11.04 -15.00 -15.89
CA LEU A 562 11.40 -14.94 -14.48
C LEU A 562 11.92 -16.30 -13.96
N GLU A 563 11.28 -17.40 -14.37
CA GLU A 563 11.74 -18.77 -14.07
C GLU A 563 13.11 -19.05 -14.69
N ALA A 564 13.37 -18.60 -15.93
CA ALA A 564 14.68 -18.72 -16.58
C ALA A 564 15.79 -17.96 -15.83
N LYS A 565 15.44 -16.85 -15.14
CA LYS A 565 16.31 -16.12 -14.22
C LYS A 565 16.44 -16.78 -12.84
N GLY A 566 15.78 -17.91 -12.61
CA GLY A 566 15.86 -18.70 -11.38
C GLY A 566 14.82 -18.37 -10.31
N HIS A 567 13.81 -17.52 -10.61
CA HIS A 567 12.75 -17.26 -9.65
C HIS A 567 11.78 -18.43 -9.55
N VAL A 568 11.30 -18.70 -8.34
CA VAL A 568 10.20 -19.64 -8.11
C VAL A 568 8.90 -18.85 -8.08
N ILE A 569 7.91 -19.24 -8.87
CA ILE A 569 6.61 -18.55 -8.94
C ILE A 569 5.53 -19.44 -8.32
N GLU A 570 4.77 -18.86 -7.40
CA GLU A 570 3.66 -19.50 -6.72
C GLU A 570 2.38 -18.70 -6.97
N ARG A 571 1.37 -19.35 -7.55
CA ARG A 571 0.05 -18.74 -7.72
C ARG A 571 -0.72 -18.82 -6.42
N LEU A 572 -1.50 -17.79 -6.11
CA LEU A 572 -2.38 -17.83 -4.96
C LEU A 572 -3.38 -19.00 -5.05
N PRO A 573 -3.58 -19.74 -3.94
CA PRO A 573 -4.64 -20.73 -3.86
C PRO A 573 -6.02 -20.14 -4.19
N PRO A 574 -6.96 -20.93 -4.72
CA PRO A 574 -8.34 -20.50 -4.91
C PRO A 574 -8.93 -19.89 -3.62
N GLY A 575 -9.57 -18.72 -3.74
CA GLY A 575 -10.19 -18.01 -2.63
C GLY A 575 -9.26 -17.07 -1.85
N GLN A 576 -7.93 -17.15 -2.02
CA GLN A 576 -7.03 -16.12 -1.52
C GLN A 576 -6.96 -14.94 -2.49
N LYS A 577 -6.88 -13.74 -1.92
CA LYS A 577 -6.73 -12.49 -2.68
C LYS A 577 -5.54 -11.70 -2.12
N PHE A 578 -4.91 -10.93 -2.98
CA PHE A 578 -3.92 -9.94 -2.57
C PHE A 578 -4.55 -8.81 -1.74
N VAL A 579 -3.67 -7.98 -1.18
CA VAL A 579 -3.94 -6.72 -0.47
C VAL A 579 -5.01 -5.90 -1.17
N GLY A 580 -5.92 -5.25 -0.44
CA GLY A 580 -6.76 -4.19 -1.00
C GLY A 580 -6.00 -2.87 -1.00
N VAL A 581 -5.83 -2.22 -2.16
CA VAL A 581 -5.23 -0.87 -2.24
C VAL A 581 -6.34 0.15 -2.46
N SER A 582 -6.35 1.21 -1.66
CA SER A 582 -7.27 2.33 -1.84
C SER A 582 -6.46 3.61 -1.95
N GLY A 583 -6.79 4.44 -2.94
CA GLY A 583 -6.04 5.66 -3.19
C GLY A 583 -6.78 6.70 -3.99
N ILE A 584 -6.21 7.89 -3.98
CA ILE A 584 -6.68 9.08 -4.68
C ILE A 584 -5.51 9.70 -5.41
N ARG A 585 -5.70 10.10 -6.67
CA ARG A 585 -4.73 10.84 -7.47
C ARG A 585 -5.34 12.18 -7.91
N ARG A 586 -4.60 13.27 -7.70
CA ARG A 586 -4.91 14.57 -8.28
C ARG A 586 -4.05 14.80 -9.51
N LEU A 587 -4.70 15.04 -10.65
CA LEU A 587 -4.05 15.33 -11.91
C LEU A 587 -3.64 16.82 -11.99
N GLU A 588 -2.72 17.14 -12.91
CA GLU A 588 -2.22 18.51 -13.10
C GLU A 588 -3.32 19.51 -13.47
N ASN A 589 -4.37 19.07 -14.16
CA ASN A 589 -5.54 19.88 -14.49
C ASN A 589 -6.50 20.10 -13.29
N GLY A 590 -6.13 19.61 -12.10
CA GLY A 590 -6.91 19.71 -10.87
C GLY A 590 -8.02 18.67 -10.71
N LEU A 591 -8.24 17.79 -11.68
CA LEU A 591 -9.19 16.68 -11.55
C LEU A 591 -8.68 15.68 -10.50
N ILE A 592 -9.58 15.24 -9.62
CA ILE A 592 -9.32 14.18 -8.65
C ILE A 592 -9.89 12.88 -9.20
N THR A 593 -9.08 11.84 -9.25
CA THR A 593 -9.52 10.47 -9.52
C THR A 593 -9.31 9.61 -8.29
N ALA A 594 -10.24 8.72 -7.98
CA ALA A 594 -10.14 7.84 -6.82
C ALA A 594 -10.54 6.41 -7.17
N ALA A 595 -9.87 5.45 -6.54
CA ALA A 595 -10.20 4.04 -6.69
C ALA A 595 -9.92 3.30 -5.39
N SER A 596 -10.79 2.33 -5.11
CA SER A 596 -10.65 1.35 -4.05
C SER A 596 -10.69 -0.04 -4.67
N ASP A 597 -9.86 -0.94 -4.17
CA ASP A 597 -9.69 -2.25 -4.77
C ASP A 597 -10.89 -3.19 -4.51
N ALA A 598 -11.49 -3.68 -5.59
CA ALA A 598 -12.61 -4.61 -5.52
C ALA A 598 -12.23 -5.99 -4.98
N ARG A 599 -10.95 -6.35 -4.92
CA ARG A 599 -10.51 -7.58 -4.24
C ARG A 599 -11.01 -7.62 -2.80
N LYS A 600 -11.16 -6.46 -2.17
CA LYS A 600 -11.76 -6.28 -0.84
C LYS A 600 -13.15 -5.64 -0.84
N GLY A 601 -13.80 -5.52 -2.00
CA GLY A 601 -15.12 -4.92 -2.13
C GLY A 601 -15.13 -3.40 -1.89
N GLY A 602 -13.97 -2.76 -2.05
CA GLY A 602 -13.86 -1.31 -1.88
C GLY A 602 -14.50 -0.54 -3.02
N LEU A 603 -15.12 0.58 -2.68
CA LEU A 603 -15.63 1.57 -3.62
C LEU A 603 -15.25 2.95 -3.12
N ALA A 604 -14.76 3.81 -3.99
CA ALA A 604 -14.44 5.20 -3.66
C ALA A 604 -15.67 6.10 -3.88
N ALA A 605 -15.64 7.29 -3.31
CA ALA A 605 -16.66 8.34 -3.50
C ALA A 605 -15.99 9.71 -3.66
N GLY A 606 -16.64 10.66 -4.34
CA GLY A 606 -16.11 12.02 -4.53
C GLY A 606 -17.16 13.01 -5.05
N TYR A 607 -16.85 14.31 -4.96
CA TYR A 607 -17.76 15.40 -5.39
C TYR A 607 -17.06 16.69 -5.83
#